data_AF-X0T3I1-F1
#
_entry.id   AF-X0T3I1-F1
#
_cell.length_a   1.000
_cell.length_b   1.000
_cell.length_c   1.000
_cell.angle_alpha   90.00
_cell.angle_beta   90.00
_cell.angle_gamma   90.00
#
_symmetry.space_group_name_H-M   'P 1'
#
loop_
_entity.id
_entity.type
_entity.pdbx_description
1 polymer ?
#
loop_
_entity_poly.entity_id
_entity_poly.type
_entity_poly.pdbx_seq_one_letter_code
_entity_poly.pdbx_strand_id
1 'polypeptide(L)' 'IQFDDLLNFEESVGRKMDFLTQEINREVNTIGSKANDIEVTSLVVLVKSELEKIREQARNIE' A
#
# COMPACT_ATOMS: atom_id res chain seq x y z
N ILE A 1 11.13 11.29 1.42
CA ILE A 1 11.74 9.97 1.64
C ILE A 1 11.17 9.09 0.55
N GLN A 2 11.89 9.04 -0.55
CA GLN A 2 11.43 8.54 -1.85
C GLN A 2 11.83 7.06 -1.87
N PHE A 3 10.86 6.14 -1.84
CA PHE A 3 10.96 4.67 -1.97
C PHE A 3 12.34 3.97 -1.76
N ASP A 4 13.35 4.29 -2.58
CA ASP A 4 14.74 3.83 -2.46
C ASP A 4 15.39 4.09 -1.09
N ASP A 5 15.09 5.21 -0.45
CA ASP A 5 15.61 5.51 0.89
C ASP A 5 15.10 4.49 1.93
N LEU A 6 13.90 3.93 1.71
CA LEU A 6 13.24 3.05 2.65
C LEU A 6 13.71 1.60 2.54
N LEU A 7 14.09 1.17 1.34
CA LEU A 7 14.74 -0.12 1.11
C LEU A 7 16.07 -0.22 1.86
N ASN A 8 16.74 0.92 2.07
CA ASN A 8 18.06 1.02 2.68
C ASN A 8 18.06 1.32 4.19
N PHE A 9 16.89 1.48 4.83
CA PHE A 9 16.80 1.78 6.26
C PHE A 9 16.88 0.51 7.13
N GLU A 10 17.60 0.52 8.25
CA GLU A 10 17.59 -0.56 9.27
C GLU A 10 16.38 -0.41 10.22
N GLU A 11 15.16 -0.56 9.71
CA GLU A 11 13.93 -0.65 10.52
C GLU A 11 13.37 -2.08 10.59
N SER A 12 12.48 -2.33 11.57
CA SER A 12 11.75 -3.59 11.68
C SER A 12 11.00 -3.91 10.39
N VAL A 13 10.91 -5.20 10.06
CA VAL A 13 10.25 -5.65 8.83
C VAL A 13 8.78 -5.18 8.80
N GLY A 14 8.10 -5.20 9.95
CA GLY A 14 6.73 -4.67 10.08
C GLY A 14 6.62 -3.20 9.69
N ARG A 15 7.52 -2.34 10.19
CA ARG A 15 7.49 -0.90 9.88
C ARG A 15 7.77 -0.59 8.41
N LYS A 16 8.71 -1.33 7.78
CA LYS A 16 8.94 -1.22 6.33
C LYS A 16 7.69 -1.55 5.53
N MET A 17 6.99 -2.62 5.91
CA MET A 17 5.73 -3.02 5.27
C MET A 17 4.62 -1.99 5.48
N ASP A 18 4.56 -1.38 6.66
CA ASP A 18 3.57 -0.34 6.97
C ASP A 18 3.78 0.94 6.13
N PHE A 19 5.02 1.27 5.76
CA PHE A 19 5.28 2.35 4.82
C PHE A 19 4.96 1.95 3.37
N LEU A 20 5.38 0.76 2.93
CA LEU A 20 5.12 0.29 1.58
C LEU A 20 3.62 0.24 1.28
N THR A 21 2.82 -0.25 2.23
CA THR A 21 1.36 -0.27 2.11
C THR A 21 0.76 1.14 2.06
N GLN A 22 1.36 2.13 2.71
CA GLN A 22 0.94 3.54 2.60
C GLN A 22 1.20 4.11 1.20
N GLU A 23 2.39 3.89 0.64
CA GLU A 23 2.72 4.39 -0.69
C GLU A 23 1.88 3.70 -1.77
N ILE A 24 1.65 2.39 -1.66
CA ILE A 24 0.75 1.68 -2.60
C ILE A 24 -0.68 2.22 -2.47
N ASN A 25 -1.18 2.51 -1.26
CA ASN A 25 -2.50 3.10 -1.08
C ASN A 25 -2.60 4.50 -1.72
N ARG A 26 -1.56 5.33 -1.61
CA ARG A 26 -1.49 6.63 -2.30
C ARG A 26 -1.62 6.46 -3.81
N GLU A 27 -0.92 5.48 -4.39
CA GLU A 27 -0.96 5.22 -5.83
C GLU A 27 -2.33 4.69 -6.27
N VAL A 28 -2.91 3.76 -5.52
CA VAL A 28 -4.24 3.19 -5.75
C VAL A 28 -5.34 4.27 -5.69
N ASN A 29 -5.22 5.25 -4.79
CA ASN A 29 -6.13 6.40 -4.76
C ASN A 29 -5.96 7.31 -6.00
N THR A 30 -4.73 7.50 -6.45
CA THR A 30 -4.45 8.27 -7.68
C THR A 30 -5.04 7.58 -8.91
N ILE A 31 -4.92 6.25 -9.01
CA ILE A 31 -5.55 5.44 -10.06
C ILE A 31 -7.08 5.57 -9.97
N GLY A 32 -7.66 5.31 -8.79
CA GLY A 32 -9.12 5.34 -8.60
C GLY A 32 -9.75 6.70 -8.86
N SER A 33 -9.07 7.80 -8.50
CA SER A 33 -9.56 9.17 -8.76
C SER A 33 -9.51 9.59 -10.23
N LYS A 34 -8.76 8.87 -11.07
CA LYS A 34 -8.62 9.14 -12.51
C LYS A 34 -9.23 8.04 -13.38
N ALA A 35 -9.74 6.97 -12.78
CA ALA A 35 -10.38 5.87 -13.48
C ALA A 35 -11.81 6.25 -13.88
N ASN A 36 -12.09 6.25 -15.18
CA ASN A 36 -13.45 6.36 -15.73
C ASN A 36 -14.04 5.00 -16.11
N ASP A 37 -13.31 3.93 -15.82
CA ASP A 37 -13.69 2.55 -16.14
C ASP A 37 -14.20 1.84 -14.87
N ILE A 38 -15.34 1.16 -15.00
CA ILE A 38 -16.01 0.49 -13.87
C ILE A 38 -15.24 -0.75 -13.38
N GLU A 39 -14.55 -1.44 -14.28
CA GLU A 39 -13.71 -2.59 -13.96
C GLU A 39 -12.48 -2.12 -13.15
N VAL A 40 -11.84 -1.04 -13.59
CA VAL A 40 -10.73 -0.42 -12.85
C VAL A 40 -11.17 0.04 -11.47
N THR A 41 -12.36 0.63 -11.36
CA THR A 41 -12.92 1.05 -10.06
C THR A 41 -13.16 -0.14 -9.13
N SER A 42 -13.64 -1.26 -9.65
CA SER A 42 -13.82 -2.50 -8.88
C SER A 42 -12.48 -3.06 -8.40
N LEU A 43 -11.47 -3.09 -9.27
CA LEU A 43 -10.11 -3.52 -8.93
C LEU A 43 -9.49 -2.64 -7.85
N VAL A 44 -9.70 -1.32 -7.88
CA VAL A 44 -9.23 -0.40 -6.84
C VAL A 44 -9.79 -0.76 -5.47
N VAL A 45 -11.08 -1.12 -5.38
CA VAL A 45 -11.70 -1.54 -4.11
C VAL A 45 -11.09 -2.85 -3.61
N LEU A 46 -10.88 -3.82 -4.51
CA LEU A 46 -10.25 -5.09 -4.17
C LEU A 46 -8.82 -4.89 -3.65
N VAL A 47 -8.01 -4.08 -4.34
CA VAL A 47 -6.64 -3.78 -3.91
C VAL A 47 -6.63 -3.10 -2.54
N LYS A 48 -7.54 -2.16 -2.28
CA LYS A 48 -7.66 -1.54 -0.95
C LYS A 48 -7.97 -2.55 0.15
N SER A 49 -8.80 -3.55 -0.13
CA SER A 49 -9.09 -4.62 0.83
C SER A 49 -7.88 -5.50 1.10
N GLU A 50 -7.12 -5.87 0.06
CA GLU A 50 -5.89 -6.66 0.24
C GLU A 50 -4.79 -5.87 0.95
N LEU A 51 -4.67 -4.57 0.71
CA LEU A 51 -3.74 -3.71 1.44
C LEU A 51 -4.02 -3.69 2.94
N GLU A 52 -5.29 -3.68 3.36
CA GLU A 52 -5.62 -3.71 4.79
C GLU A 52 -5.18 -5.03 5.45
N LYS A 53 -5.37 -6.18 4.75
CA LYS A 53 -4.88 -7.48 5.24
C LYS A 53 -3.36 -7.50 5.38
N ILE A 54 -2.64 -6.91 4.42
CA ILE A 54 -1.17 -6.80 4.46
C ILE A 54 -0.74 -5.92 5.65
N ARG A 55 -1.45 -4.81 5.91
CA ARG A 55 -1.19 -3.95 7.08
C ARG A 55 -1.41 -4.67 8.39
N GLU A 56 -2.47 -5.47 8.50
CA GLU A 56 -2.72 -6.28 9.69
C GLU A 56 -1.59 -7.28 9.93
N GLN A 57 -1.11 -7.96 8.87
CA GLN A 57 0.04 -8.85 8.97
C GLN A 57 1.33 -8.11 9.35
N ALA A 58 1.56 -6.92 8.79
CA ALA A 58 2.73 -6.09 9.10
C ALA A 58 2.78 -5.70 10.59
N ARG A 59 1.64 -5.36 11.19
CA ARG A 59 1.53 -5.07 12.63
C ARG A 59 1.75 -6.29 13.52
N ASN A 60 1.44 -7.49 13.02
CA ASN A 60 1.63 -8.73 13.79
C ASN A 60 3.11 -9.18 13.85
N ILE A 61 3.96 -8.63 12.99
CA ILE A 61 5.40 -8.96 12.91
C ILE A 61 6.31 -7.81 13.37
N GLU A 62 5.74 -6.65 13.73
CA GLU A 62 6.43 -5.57 14.44
C GLU A 62 6.55 -5.91 15.94
#